data_AF-A0A0L0EXN8-F1
#
_entry.id   AF-A0A0L0EXN8-F1
#
_cell.length_a   1.000
_cell.length_b   1.000
_cell.length_c   1.000
_cell.angle_alpha   90.00
_cell.angle_beta   90.00
_cell.angle_gamma   90.00
#
_symmetry.space_group_name_H-M   'P 1'
#
loop_
_entity.id
_entity.type
_entity.pdbx_description
1 polymer ?
#
loop_
_entity_poly.entity_id
_entity_poly.type
_entity_poly.pdbx_seq_one_letter_code
_entity_poly.pdbx_strand_id
1 'polypeptide(L)'
;MNAINASAGASAASQVYATRNTYTAEESSGNPHKAGATSDTVTLSDKARQAENKWQELAAKYDVHNMSAGEMRSLSRELFDGGFIGTGEMMVIGAPTSMNEDPFKKHDLLNDMKHTYQLSSAMGGHSKESSELYLKSIEIIQRLGQTRNGSVA
;
A
#
# COMPACT_ATOMS: atom_id res chain seq x y z
N MET A 1 -25.12 -35.11 50.51
CA MET A 1 -25.90 -34.19 49.66
C MET A 1 -25.65 -34.61 48.22
N ASN A 2 -26.68 -35.20 47.60
CA ASN A 2 -26.64 -35.80 46.27
C ASN A 2 -27.48 -34.91 45.35
N ALA A 3 -26.90 -34.38 44.27
CA ALA A 3 -27.64 -33.67 43.24
C ALA A 3 -27.20 -34.20 41.88
N ILE A 4 -28.09 -35.00 41.29
CA ILE A 4 -28.10 -35.40 39.89
C ILE A 4 -29.02 -34.42 39.16
N ASN A 5 -28.68 -34.14 37.90
CA ASN A 5 -29.60 -33.83 36.79
C ASN A 5 -29.94 -32.36 36.50
N ALA A 6 -29.58 -31.90 35.31
CA ALA A 6 -30.55 -31.53 34.26
C ALA A 6 -29.80 -31.00 33.02
N SER A 7 -29.71 -31.83 32.00
CA SER A 7 -29.44 -31.45 30.62
C SER A 7 -30.70 -30.84 29.98
N ALA A 8 -30.57 -29.63 29.44
CA ALA A 8 -31.48 -29.01 28.48
C ALA A 8 -30.66 -27.90 27.78
N GLY A 9 -30.56 -27.75 26.46
CA GLY A 9 -31.02 -28.49 25.29
C GLY A 9 -30.30 -27.89 24.07
N ALA A 10 -30.34 -28.61 22.94
CA ALA A 10 -30.19 -28.21 21.53
C ALA A 10 -29.90 -26.72 21.21
N SER A 11 -29.09 -26.31 20.22
CA SER A 11 -28.39 -26.97 19.12
C SER A 11 -27.53 -25.91 18.39
N ALA A 12 -26.54 -26.42 17.65
CA ALA A 12 -25.98 -25.87 16.40
C ALA A 12 -24.86 -24.80 16.44
N ALA A 13 -23.82 -25.17 15.69
CA ALA A 13 -22.88 -24.35 14.93
C ALA A 13 -21.48 -24.08 15.56
N SER A 14 -20.53 -24.80 14.98
CA SER A 14 -19.21 -24.30 14.55
C SER A 14 -18.07 -24.32 15.56
N GLN A 15 -17.42 -25.48 15.49
CA GLN A 15 -16.04 -25.81 15.82
C GLN A 15 -14.99 -24.69 15.68
N VAL A 16 -14.16 -24.62 16.74
CA VAL A 16 -12.68 -24.54 16.74
C VAL A 16 -12.08 -23.24 16.24
N TYR A 17 -11.63 -22.40 17.18
CA TYR A 17 -10.25 -21.90 17.24
C TYR A 17 -9.93 -21.49 18.68
N ALA A 18 -9.27 -22.37 19.43
CA ALA A 18 -8.59 -22.01 20.67
C ALA A 18 -7.17 -22.58 20.59
N THR A 19 -6.22 -21.76 20.14
CA THR A 19 -4.79 -22.01 20.40
C THR A 19 -4.41 -21.24 21.65
N ARG A 20 -3.97 -22.02 22.63
CA ARG A 20 -3.58 -21.64 23.98
C ARG A 20 -2.09 -21.32 23.96
N ASN A 21 -1.70 -20.11 24.37
CA ASN A 21 -0.31 -19.81 24.71
C ASN A 21 0.06 -20.51 26.02
N THR A 22 1.02 -21.44 25.96
CA THR A 22 1.74 -21.92 27.14
C THR A 22 3.23 -21.73 26.89
N TYR A 23 3.79 -20.73 27.56
CA TYR A 23 5.22 -20.53 27.71
C TYR A 23 5.67 -21.33 28.94
N THR A 24 6.49 -22.36 28.72
CA THR A 24 7.28 -23.02 29.75
C THR A 24 8.74 -22.67 29.50
N ALA A 25 9.38 -22.11 30.51
CA ALA A 25 10.82 -21.88 30.55
C ALA A 25 11.43 -22.92 31.50
N GLU A 26 12.41 -23.68 31.04
CA GLU A 26 13.43 -24.27 31.91
C GLU A 26 14.67 -24.77 31.12
N GLU A 27 15.82 -24.56 31.75
CA GLU A 27 17.22 -24.67 31.32
C GLU A 27 17.71 -26.05 30.86
N SER A 28 18.70 -26.10 29.95
CA SER A 28 20.07 -26.54 30.30
C SER A 28 21.05 -26.67 29.11
N SER A 29 22.20 -26.00 29.29
CA SER A 29 23.59 -26.35 28.92
C SER A 29 23.92 -27.31 27.75
N GLY A 30 24.71 -26.82 26.79
CA GLY A 30 25.49 -27.66 25.86
C GLY A 30 26.03 -26.91 24.62
N ASN A 31 27.30 -26.50 24.63
CA ASN A 31 28.03 -25.90 23.50
C ASN A 31 28.39 -26.97 22.41
N PRO A 32 28.88 -26.61 21.21
CA PRO A 32 28.34 -25.77 20.14
C PRO A 32 28.11 -26.58 18.84
N HIS A 33 27.04 -26.32 18.08
CA HIS A 33 26.92 -26.82 16.70
C HIS A 33 26.46 -25.71 15.76
N LYS A 34 27.34 -25.31 14.84
CA LYS A 34 27.02 -24.46 13.69
C LYS A 34 25.87 -25.09 12.90
N ALA A 35 24.77 -24.37 12.70
CA ALA A 35 23.94 -24.48 11.50
C ALA A 35 23.01 -23.26 11.38
N GLY A 36 23.12 -22.54 10.26
CA GLY A 36 21.98 -21.81 9.71
C GLY A 36 21.88 -20.31 9.94
N ALA A 37 22.98 -19.56 9.89
CA ALA A 37 22.89 -18.13 9.57
C ALA A 37 22.64 -17.94 8.06
N THR A 38 21.48 -18.35 7.54
CA THR A 38 21.10 -18.12 6.15
C THR A 38 19.58 -18.14 6.02
N SER A 39 18.98 -17.02 5.60
CA SER A 39 17.72 -16.94 4.84
C SER A 39 16.75 -15.80 5.24
N ASP A 40 17.26 -14.66 5.70
CA ASP A 40 16.45 -13.42 5.72
C ASP A 40 16.95 -12.37 4.71
N THR A 41 18.25 -12.41 4.37
CA THR A 41 18.86 -11.45 3.42
C THR A 41 18.54 -11.73 1.95
N VAL A 42 18.38 -13.00 1.55
CA VAL A 42 18.11 -13.35 0.15
C VAL A 42 16.67 -13.04 -0.28
N THR A 43 15.72 -13.13 0.66
CA THR A 43 14.29 -12.85 0.41
C THR A 43 14.01 -11.35 0.26
N LEU A 44 14.76 -10.50 0.98
CA LEU A 44 14.67 -9.05 0.85
C LEU A 44 15.15 -8.61 -0.54
N SER A 45 16.22 -9.20 -1.07
CA SER A 45 16.74 -8.88 -2.40
C SER A 45 15.76 -9.23 -3.52
N ASP A 46 15.06 -10.36 -3.41
CA ASP A 46 14.09 -10.75 -4.46
C ASP A 46 12.85 -9.86 -4.45
N LYS A 47 12.27 -9.58 -3.28
CA LYS A 47 11.13 -8.66 -3.14
C LYS A 47 11.48 -7.24 -3.57
N ALA A 48 12.65 -6.73 -3.20
CA ALA A 48 13.10 -5.41 -3.62
C ALA A 48 13.27 -5.33 -5.14
N ARG A 49 13.85 -6.38 -5.75
CA ARG A 49 14.03 -6.46 -7.21
C ARG A 49 12.69 -6.60 -7.95
N GLN A 50 11.73 -7.34 -7.40
CA GLN A 50 10.38 -7.44 -7.95
C GLN A 50 9.63 -6.10 -7.86
N ALA A 51 9.75 -5.40 -6.73
CA ALA A 51 9.18 -4.06 -6.59
C ALA A 51 9.84 -3.08 -7.57
N GLU A 52 11.16 -3.10 -7.72
CA GLU A 52 11.85 -2.22 -8.66
C GLU A 52 11.47 -2.51 -10.11
N ASN A 53 11.36 -3.79 -10.51
CA ASN A 53 10.85 -4.17 -11.82
C ASN A 53 9.41 -3.67 -12.04
N LYS A 54 8.50 -3.92 -11.08
CA LYS A 54 7.13 -3.40 -11.15
C LYS A 54 7.12 -1.87 -11.28
N TRP A 55 7.95 -1.18 -10.50
CA TRP A 55 8.07 0.28 -10.54
C TRP A 55 8.53 0.78 -11.92
N GLN A 56 9.55 0.15 -12.50
CA GLN A 56 10.05 0.47 -13.84
C GLN A 56 9.00 0.18 -14.91
N GLU A 57 8.27 -0.94 -14.82
CA GLU A 57 7.15 -1.25 -15.72
C GLU A 57 6.05 -0.19 -15.64
N LEU A 58 5.67 0.25 -14.43
CA LEU A 58 4.68 1.32 -14.25
C LEU A 58 5.16 2.64 -14.83
N ALA A 59 6.43 3.01 -14.61
CA ALA A 59 7.01 4.22 -15.17
C ALA A 59 7.07 4.19 -16.71
N ALA A 60 7.34 3.02 -17.30
CA ALA A 60 7.32 2.85 -18.75
C ALA A 60 5.89 2.92 -19.32
N LYS A 61 4.92 2.32 -18.62
CA LYS A 61 3.52 2.22 -19.05
C LYS A 61 2.75 3.54 -18.93
N TYR A 62 2.99 4.30 -17.87
CA TYR A 62 2.21 5.51 -17.54
C TYR A 62 3.03 6.78 -17.74
N ASP A 63 2.48 7.74 -18.48
CA ASP A 63 3.07 9.07 -18.66
C ASP A 63 2.38 10.08 -17.75
N VAL A 64 3.01 10.41 -16.62
CA VAL A 64 2.41 11.29 -15.59
C VAL A 64 2.11 12.71 -16.08
N HIS A 65 2.68 13.11 -17.23
CA HIS A 65 2.45 14.41 -17.87
C HIS A 65 1.39 14.34 -18.99
N ASN A 66 1.01 13.13 -19.41
CA ASN A 66 0.09 12.89 -20.52
C ASN A 66 -0.79 11.66 -20.27
N MET A 67 -1.71 11.79 -19.31
CA MET A 67 -2.56 10.70 -18.84
C MET A 67 -4.04 11.07 -18.88
N SER A 68 -4.85 10.08 -19.22
CA SER A 68 -6.32 10.18 -19.18
C SER A 68 -6.84 9.78 -17.79
N ALA A 69 -8.08 10.17 -17.47
CA ALA A 69 -8.75 9.78 -16.21
C ALA A 69 -8.74 8.27 -15.92
N GLY A 70 -8.92 7.46 -16.97
CA GLY A 70 -8.86 5.99 -16.86
C GLY A 70 -7.46 5.46 -16.58
N GLU A 71 -6.44 6.08 -17.17
CA GLU A 71 -5.04 5.71 -16.96
C GLU A 71 -4.61 6.08 -15.54
N MET A 72 -5.06 7.21 -15.03
CA MET A 72 -4.83 7.67 -13.66
C MET A 72 -5.38 6.70 -12.61
N ARG A 73 -6.62 6.23 -12.76
CA ARG A 73 -7.21 5.21 -11.88
C ARG A 73 -6.51 3.86 -11.98
N SER A 74 -6.06 3.50 -13.19
CA SER A 74 -5.31 2.26 -13.40
C SER A 74 -3.95 2.34 -12.72
N LEU A 75 -3.27 3.47 -12.85
CA LEU A 75 -2.01 3.75 -12.17
C LEU A 75 -2.17 3.70 -10.65
N SER A 76 -3.20 4.35 -10.08
CA SER A 76 -3.42 4.30 -8.63
C SER A 76 -3.70 2.88 -8.13
N ARG A 77 -4.47 2.10 -8.88
CA ARG A 77 -4.72 0.67 -8.60
C ARG A 77 -3.43 -0.15 -8.64
N GLU A 78 -2.58 0.04 -9.65
CA GLU A 78 -1.34 -0.73 -9.79
C GLU A 78 -0.26 -0.31 -8.79
N LEU A 79 -0.19 0.98 -8.44
CA LEU A 79 0.67 1.46 -7.35
C LEU A 79 0.24 0.85 -6.01
N PHE A 80 -1.08 0.70 -5.79
CA PHE A 80 -1.62 0.07 -4.59
C PHE A 80 -1.36 -1.44 -4.56
N ASP A 81 -1.57 -2.14 -5.68
CA ASP A 81 -1.23 -3.57 -5.83
C ASP A 81 0.27 -3.84 -5.62
N GLY A 82 1.11 -2.92 -6.12
CA GLY A 82 2.56 -2.95 -5.92
C GLY A 82 2.99 -2.64 -4.48
N GLY A 83 2.09 -2.18 -3.62
CA GLY A 83 2.40 -1.78 -2.24
C GLY A 83 3.18 -0.47 -2.14
N PHE A 84 3.19 0.35 -3.20
CA PHE A 84 3.88 1.65 -3.22
C PHE A 84 3.06 2.77 -2.57
N ILE A 85 1.73 2.66 -2.59
CA ILE A 85 0.81 3.64 -2.02
C ILE A 85 -0.19 2.98 -1.08
N GLY A 86 -0.67 3.73 -0.08
CA GLY A 86 -1.80 3.34 0.75
C GLY A 86 -3.16 3.62 0.12
N THR A 87 -4.23 3.25 0.83
CA THR A 87 -5.62 3.49 0.40
C THR A 87 -5.94 4.99 0.26
N GLY A 88 -5.35 5.84 1.13
CA GLY A 88 -5.56 7.29 1.08
C GLY A 88 -4.98 7.90 -0.19
N GLU A 89 -3.72 7.58 -0.49
CA GLU A 89 -3.05 7.99 -1.72
C GLU A 89 -3.73 7.40 -2.96
N MET A 90 -4.25 6.16 -2.91
CA MET A 90 -5.03 5.59 -4.02
C MET A 90 -6.27 6.43 -4.32
N MET A 91 -6.97 6.90 -3.28
CA MET A 91 -8.12 7.79 -3.44
C MET A 91 -7.71 9.15 -3.98
N VAL A 92 -6.61 9.73 -3.52
CA VAL A 92 -6.11 11.03 -3.99
C VAL A 92 -5.68 10.96 -5.46
N ILE A 93 -4.89 9.95 -5.82
CA ILE A 93 -4.40 9.76 -7.19
C ILE A 93 -5.54 9.35 -8.12
N GLY A 94 -6.50 8.53 -7.66
CA GLY A 94 -7.63 8.08 -8.49
C GLY A 94 -8.83 9.02 -8.53
N ALA A 95 -8.77 10.14 -7.82
CA ALA A 95 -9.85 11.11 -7.78
C ALA A 95 -9.96 11.84 -9.12
N PRO A 96 -11.18 12.04 -9.64
CA PRO A 96 -11.37 12.87 -10.82
C PRO A 96 -10.99 14.32 -10.48
N THR A 97 -10.24 14.96 -11.38
CA THR A 97 -9.83 16.37 -11.25
C THR A 97 -11.00 17.33 -11.43
N SER A 98 -12.09 16.86 -12.06
CA SER A 98 -13.29 17.65 -12.31
C SER A 98 -14.54 16.78 -12.43
N MET A 99 -15.69 17.33 -12.01
CA MET A 99 -16.99 16.66 -12.13
C MET A 99 -17.41 16.41 -13.59
N ASN A 100 -16.89 17.22 -14.51
CA ASN A 100 -17.12 17.12 -15.95
C ASN A 100 -15.83 16.72 -16.71
N GLU A 101 -14.95 16.00 -16.03
CA GLU A 101 -13.70 15.50 -16.60
C GLU A 101 -14.00 14.61 -17.83
N ASP A 102 -13.45 15.00 -18.96
CA ASP A 102 -13.56 14.21 -20.17
C ASP A 102 -12.63 12.99 -20.04
N PRO A 103 -13.15 11.76 -20.12
CA PRO A 103 -12.38 10.55 -19.85
C PRO A 103 -11.28 10.28 -20.89
N PHE A 104 -11.32 10.95 -22.04
CA PHE A 104 -10.32 10.85 -23.11
C PHE A 104 -9.35 12.03 -23.14
N LYS A 105 -9.62 13.08 -22.36
CA LYS A 105 -8.74 14.24 -22.29
C LYS A 105 -7.52 13.91 -21.44
N LYS A 106 -6.39 13.80 -22.13
CA LYS A 106 -5.09 13.68 -21.49
C LYS A 106 -4.71 15.00 -20.83
N HIS A 107 -4.22 14.91 -19.62
CA HIS A 107 -3.74 16.05 -18.85
C HIS A 107 -2.49 15.64 -18.05
N ASP A 108 -1.84 16.67 -17.54
CA ASP A 108 -0.65 16.51 -16.71
C ASP A 108 -1.10 16.29 -15.26
N LEU A 109 -1.16 15.01 -14.85
CA LEU A 109 -1.57 14.64 -13.50
C LEU A 109 -0.69 15.31 -12.45
N LEU A 110 0.63 15.32 -12.68
CA LEU A 110 1.57 15.83 -11.69
C LEU A 110 1.36 17.33 -11.45
N ASN A 111 1.20 18.10 -12.53
CA ASN A 111 0.89 19.52 -12.43
C ASN A 111 -0.51 19.75 -11.85
N ASP A 112 -1.51 18.97 -12.25
CA ASP A 112 -2.87 19.10 -11.71
C ASP A 112 -2.90 18.90 -10.19
N MET A 113 -2.31 17.81 -9.69
CA MET A 113 -2.24 17.56 -8.24
C MET A 113 -1.47 18.67 -7.50
N LYS A 114 -0.36 19.17 -8.07
CA LYS A 114 0.40 20.28 -7.48
C LYS A 114 -0.41 21.57 -7.44
N HIS A 115 -1.16 21.87 -8.49
CA HIS A 115 -2.02 23.04 -8.56
C HIS A 115 -3.19 22.94 -7.58
N THR A 116 -3.86 21.78 -7.55
CA THR A 116 -4.96 21.48 -6.63
C THR A 116 -4.50 21.56 -5.18
N TYR A 117 -3.34 21.00 -4.86
CA TYR A 117 -2.74 21.10 -3.53
C TYR A 117 -2.43 22.55 -3.13
N GLN A 118 -1.79 23.32 -4.02
CA GLN A 118 -1.46 24.73 -3.74
C GLN A 118 -2.72 25.57 -3.55
N LEU A 119 -3.73 25.38 -4.39
CA LEU A 119 -5.00 26.10 -4.30
C LEU A 119 -5.73 25.76 -2.99
N SER A 120 -5.86 24.47 -2.67
CA SER A 120 -6.52 24.02 -1.43
C SER A 120 -5.76 24.45 -0.18
N SER A 121 -4.43 24.39 -0.20
CA SER A 121 -3.57 24.89 0.87
C SER A 121 -3.71 26.41 1.06
N ALA A 122 -3.82 27.18 -0.01
CA ALA A 122 -4.02 28.63 0.06
C ALA A 122 -5.42 29.00 0.59
N MET A 123 -6.42 28.16 0.35
CA MET A 123 -7.79 28.35 0.85
C MET A 123 -7.99 27.82 2.28
N GLY A 124 -6.96 27.25 2.91
CA GLY A 124 -7.05 26.67 4.26
C GLY A 124 -7.87 25.38 4.33
N GLY A 125 -8.05 24.68 3.20
CA GLY A 125 -8.94 23.52 3.06
C GLY A 125 -8.35 22.18 3.50
N HIS A 126 -7.07 22.11 3.86
CA HIS A 126 -6.42 20.85 4.24
C HIS A 126 -6.20 20.74 5.75
N SER A 127 -6.79 19.70 6.34
CA SER A 127 -6.28 19.11 7.58
C SER A 127 -4.86 18.60 7.34
N LYS A 128 -4.01 18.64 8.37
CA LYS A 128 -2.59 18.24 8.29
C LYS A 128 -2.39 16.88 7.62
N GLU A 129 -3.23 15.90 7.98
CA GLU A 129 -3.20 14.54 7.42
C GLU A 129 -3.51 14.49 5.92
N SER A 130 -4.53 15.23 5.46
CA SER A 130 -4.88 15.30 4.03
C SER A 130 -3.77 15.96 3.21
N SER A 131 -3.12 16.96 3.81
CA SER A 131 -1.97 17.64 3.22
C SER A 131 -0.80 16.68 3.00
N GLU A 132 -0.50 15.85 4.00
CA GLU A 132 0.57 14.85 3.94
C GLU A 132 0.28 13.75 2.90
N LEU A 133 -0.98 13.30 2.80
CA LEU A 133 -1.40 12.33 1.78
C LEU A 133 -1.24 12.89 0.36
N TYR A 134 -1.60 14.15 0.14
CA TYR A 134 -1.41 14.82 -1.15
C TYR A 134 0.07 14.96 -1.49
N LEU A 135 0.89 15.43 -0.56
CA LEU A 135 2.34 15.56 -0.77
C LEU A 135 2.97 14.20 -1.11
N LYS A 136 2.66 13.16 -0.35
CA LYS A 136 3.13 11.80 -0.64
C LYS A 136 2.71 11.32 -2.03
N SER A 137 1.46 11.57 -2.41
CA SER A 137 0.96 11.22 -3.74
C SER A 137 1.73 11.97 -4.83
N ILE A 138 1.96 13.27 -4.66
CA ILE A 138 2.77 14.09 -5.58
C ILE A 138 4.20 13.57 -5.68
N GLU A 139 4.85 13.22 -4.57
CA GLU A 139 6.21 12.69 -4.55
C GLU A 139 6.30 11.35 -5.31
N ILE A 140 5.33 10.46 -5.12
CA ILE A 140 5.30 9.14 -5.78
C ILE A 140 5.10 9.29 -7.29
N ILE A 141 4.14 10.12 -7.71
CA ILE A 141 3.90 10.40 -9.13
C ILE A 141 5.11 11.13 -9.76
N GLN A 142 5.74 12.06 -9.04
CA GLN A 142 6.96 12.72 -9.50
C GLN A 142 8.11 11.73 -9.69
N ARG A 143 8.32 10.85 -8.71
CA ARG A 143 9.36 9.81 -8.78
C ARG A 143 9.11 8.85 -9.96
N LEU A 144 7.84 8.54 -10.24
CA LEU A 144 7.46 7.70 -11.37
C LEU A 144 7.85 8.37 -12.70
N GLY A 145 7.54 9.66 -12.84
CA GLY A 145 7.94 10.47 -14.01
C GLY A 145 9.46 10.61 -14.17
N GLN A 146 10.19 10.78 -13.06
CA GLN A 146 11.66 10.83 -13.08
C GLN A 146 12.29 9.50 -13.52
N THR A 147 11.74 8.38 -13.03
CA THR A 147 12.18 7.02 -13.39
C THR A 147 12.01 6.78 -14.88
N ARG A 148 10.88 7.21 -15.45
CA ARG A 148 10.59 7.12 -16.90
C ARG A 148 11.59 7.91 -17.75
N ASN A 149 11.93 9.12 -17.33
CA ASN A 149 12.87 9.99 -18.05
C ASN A 149 14.34 9.57 -17.88
N GLY A 150 14.63 8.41 -17.26
CA GLY A 150 16.00 7.97 -16.97
C GLY A 150 16.76 8.92 -16.05
N SER A 151 16.06 9.85 -15.40
CA SER A 151 16.63 10.83 -14.50
C SER A 151 16.72 10.20 -13.11
N VAL A 152 17.58 9.20 -12.98
CA VAL A 152 18.06 8.72 -11.68
C VAL A 152 19.08 9.74 -11.18
N ALA A 153 18.66 10.59 -10.23
CA ALA A 153 19.57 11.39 -9.42
C ALA A 153 20.19 10.53 -8.33
#